data_AF-S4PTZ7-F1
#
_entry.id   AF-S4PTZ7-F1
#
_cell.length_a   1.000
_cell.length_b   1.000
_cell.length_c   1.000
_cell.angle_alpha   90.00
_cell.angle_beta   90.00
_cell.angle_gamma   90.00
#
_symmetry.space_group_name_H-M   'P 1'
#
loop_
_entity.id
_entity.type
_entity.pdbx_description
1 polymer ?
#
loop_
_entity_poly.entity_id
_entity_poly.type
_entity_poly.pdbx_seq_one_letter_code
_entity_poly.pdbx_strand_id
1 'polypeptide(L)' 'AVIRGLCRTCLAKEIELLSVFDLRAGKTRFDSIIATITGIKITQGDVLPTTICNECKDKASKAYDFKI' A
#
# COMPACT_ATOMS: atom_id res chain seq x y z
N ALA A 1 15.04 -8.03 10.18
CA ALA A 1 13.76 -8.09 10.92
C ALA A 1 12.68 -7.44 10.05
N VAL A 2 11.48 -8.03 9.96
CA VAL A 2 10.36 -7.42 9.21
C VAL A 2 9.84 -6.21 9.98
N ILE A 3 9.76 -5.05 9.34
CA ILE A 3 9.23 -3.84 9.95
C ILE A 3 7.69 -3.97 10.04
N ARG A 4 7.15 -3.91 11.26
CA ARG A 4 5.70 -4.05 11.55
C ARG A 4 5.12 -2.77 12.13
N GLY A 5 3.81 -2.60 11.99
CA GLY A 5 3.09 -1.49 12.61
C GLY A 5 3.31 -0.15 11.93
N LEU A 6 3.86 -0.12 10.71
CA LEU A 6 4.06 1.10 9.93
C LEU A 6 3.28 1.03 8.61
N CYS A 7 2.84 2.19 8.13
CA CYS A 7 2.34 2.33 6.77
C CYS A 7 3.50 2.28 5.76
N ARG A 8 3.34 1.52 4.68
CA ARG A 8 4.33 1.38 3.60
C ARG A 8 4.55 2.68 2.82
N THR A 9 3.58 3.59 2.83
CA THR A 9 3.63 4.83 2.04
C THR A 9 4.13 6.01 2.85
N CYS A 10 3.55 6.27 4.03
CA CYS A 10 3.92 7.44 4.84
C CYS A 10 4.85 7.13 6.02
N LEU A 11 5.17 5.85 6.26
CA LEU A 11 5.97 5.38 7.40
C LEU A 11 5.42 5.73 8.79
N ALA A 12 4.19 6.26 8.86
CA ALA A 12 3.52 6.53 10.13
C ALA A 12 3.17 5.22 10.86
N LYS A 13 3.27 5.27 12.19
CA LYS A 13 2.80 4.19 13.07
C LYS A 13 1.31 4.39 13.30
N GLU A 14 0.52 3.39 12.91
CA GLU A 14 -0.94 3.48 12.94
C GLU A 14 -1.55 2.31 13.69
N ILE A 15 -2.72 2.55 14.29
CA ILE A 15 -3.48 1.52 15.02
C ILE A 15 -4.12 0.55 14.02
N GLU A 16 -4.69 1.08 12.94
CA GLU A 16 -5.35 0.29 11.90
C GLU A 16 -4.53 0.28 10.62
N LEU A 17 -4.05 -0.92 10.28
CA LEU A 17 -3.20 -1.16 9.13
C LEU A 17 -3.75 -2.33 8.33
N LEU A 18 -3.85 -2.13 7.02
CA LEU A 18 -4.39 -3.11 6.08
C LEU A 18 -3.24 -3.73 5.28
N SER A 19 -3.26 -5.03 5.07
CA SER A 19 -2.27 -5.71 4.23
C SER A 19 -2.39 -5.25 2.76
N VAL A 20 -1.32 -4.73 2.17
CA VAL A 20 -1.31 -4.31 0.75
C VAL A 20 -1.46 -5.50 -0.20
N PHE A 21 -1.15 -6.70 0.27
CA PHE A 21 -1.20 -7.93 -0.51
C PHE A 21 -2.60 -8.56 -0.53
N ASP A 22 -3.42 -8.28 0.49
CA ASP A 22 -4.78 -8.80 0.64
C ASP A 22 -5.84 -7.78 0.17
N LEU A 23 -5.51 -6.49 0.20
CA LEU A 23 -6.41 -5.41 -0.18
C LEU A 23 -6.55 -5.27 -1.71
N ARG A 24 -7.78 -5.00 -2.17
CA ARG A 24 -8.13 -4.84 -3.59
C ARG A 24 -9.04 -3.63 -3.83
N ALA A 25 -8.88 -2.99 -4.98
CA ALA A 25 -9.86 -2.08 -5.57
C ALA A 25 -10.39 -2.72 -6.86
N GLY A 26 -11.62 -3.23 -6.82
CA GLY A 26 -12.17 -4.07 -7.88
C GLY A 26 -11.32 -5.33 -8.08
N LYS A 27 -10.73 -5.50 -9.27
CA LYS A 27 -9.87 -6.65 -9.62
C LYS A 27 -8.39 -6.41 -9.31
N THR A 28 -7.98 -5.18 -9.03
CA THR A 28 -6.57 -4.79 -8.88
C THR A 28 -6.15 -4.84 -7.41
N ARG A 29 -4.98 -5.43 -7.13
CA ARG A 29 -4.40 -5.49 -5.78
C ARG A 29 -3.66 -4.19 -5.44
N PHE A 30 -3.61 -3.85 -4.15
CA PHE A 30 -3.03 -2.58 -3.71
C PHE A 30 -1.51 -2.49 -3.86
N ASP A 31 -0.78 -3.60 -3.74
CA ASP A 31 0.64 -3.66 -4.09
C ASP A 31 0.89 -3.18 -5.54
N SER A 32 0.03 -3.60 -6.46
CA SER A 32 0.08 -3.23 -7.88
C SER A 32 -0.37 -1.80 -8.12
N ILE A 33 -1.41 -1.34 -7.41
CA ILE A 33 -1.88 0.06 -7.47
C ILE A 33 -0.76 1.01 -7.05
N ILE A 34 -0.15 0.78 -5.89
CA ILE A 34 0.91 1.64 -5.35
C ILE A 34 2.12 1.63 -6.30
N ALA A 35 2.52 0.46 -6.81
CA ALA A 35 3.60 0.37 -7.79
C ALA A 35 3.28 1.12 -9.09
N THR A 36 2.03 1.08 -9.54
CA THR A 36 1.60 1.77 -10.77
C THR A 36 1.66 3.29 -10.63
N ILE A 37 1.29 3.85 -9.47
CA ILE A 37 1.26 5.31 -9.26
C ILE A 37 2.61 5.89 -8.81
N THR A 38 3.45 5.09 -8.13
CA THR A 38 4.76 5.56 -7.61
C THR A 38 5.95 5.16 -8.48
N GLY A 39 5.79 4.15 -9.34
CA GLY A 39 6.90 3.49 -10.04
C GLY A 39 7.74 2.57 -9.15
N ILE A 40 7.38 2.40 -7.87
CA ILE A 40 8.15 1.60 -6.91
C ILE A 40 7.49 0.23 -6.74
N LYS A 41 8.18 -0.83 -7.14
CA LYS A 41 7.69 -2.21 -6.98
C LYS A 41 7.58 -2.59 -5.50
N ILE A 42 6.42 -3.09 -5.10
CA ILE A 42 6.21 -3.71 -3.79
C ILE A 42 6.31 -5.22 -3.96
N THR A 43 7.15 -5.88 -3.15
CA THR A 43 7.41 -7.32 -3.29
C THR A 43 7.16 -8.04 -1.98
N GLN A 44 6.40 -9.13 -2.02
CA GLN A 44 6.19 -9.96 -0.84
C GLN A 44 7.53 -10.56 -0.39
N GLY A 45 7.86 -10.41 0.90
CA GLY A 45 9.14 -10.85 1.45
C GLY A 45 10.25 -9.79 1.41
N ASP A 46 10.00 -8.59 0.87
CA ASP A 46 10.88 -7.46 1.17
C ASP A 46 10.83 -7.14 2.67
N VAL A 47 11.94 -6.69 3.26
CA VAL A 47 12.05 -6.39 4.71
C VAL A 47 11.33 -5.09 5.10
N LEU A 48 10.43 -4.62 4.25
CA LEU A 48 9.73 -3.35 4.35
C LEU A 48 8.28 -3.58 4.81
N PRO A 49 7.54 -2.52 5.21
CA PRO A 49 6.19 -2.69 5.71
C PRO A 49 5.26 -3.34 4.67
N THR A 50 4.49 -4.34 5.09
CA THR A 50 3.53 -5.06 4.24
C THR A 50 2.12 -4.49 4.36
N THR A 51 1.99 -3.31 4.97
CA THR A 51 0.73 -2.72 5.39
C THR A 51 0.57 -1.27 4.94
N ILE A 52 -0.66 -0.81 4.75
CA ILE A 52 -1.01 0.57 4.41
C ILE A 52 -2.08 1.09 5.37
N CYS A 53 -2.00 2.37 5.74
CA CYS A 53 -3.05 3.03 6.53
C CYS A 53 -4.22 3.47 5.66
N ASN A 54 -5.37 3.74 6.26
CA ASN A 54 -6.58 4.15 5.55
C ASN A 54 -6.38 5.43 4.71
N GLU A 55 -5.68 6.43 5.24
CA GLU A 55 -5.43 7.69 4.52
C GLU A 55 -4.59 7.46 3.24
N CYS A 56 -3.51 6.68 3.35
CA CYS A 56 -2.66 6.37 2.20
C CYS A 56 -3.36 5.46 1.19
N LYS A 57 -4.21 4.54 1.66
CA LYS A 57 -5.07 3.72 0.80
C LYS A 57 -5.99 4.62 -0.03
N ASP A 58 -6.70 5.56 0.59
CA ASP A 58 -7.63 6.42 -0.11
C ASP A 58 -6.93 7.33 -1.13
N LYS A 59 -5.76 7.86 -0.78
CA LYS A 59 -4.91 8.62 -1.71
C LYS A 59 -4.45 7.75 -2.88
N ALA A 60 -4.04 6.51 -2.63
CA ALA A 60 -3.60 5.58 -3.66
C ALA A 60 -4.75 5.21 -4.62
N SER A 61 -5.95 4.95 -4.10
CA SER A 61 -7.15 4.72 -4.93
C SER A 61 -7.43 5.93 -5.83
N LYS A 62 -7.51 7.14 -5.26
CA LYS A 62 -7.79 8.37 -6.02
C LYS A 62 -6.73 8.63 -7.10
N ALA A 63 -5.45 8.43 -6.79
CA ALA A 63 -4.37 8.60 -7.76
C ALA A 63 -4.42 7.55 -8.88
N TYR A 64 -4.81 6.32 -8.57
CA TYR A 64 -4.99 5.27 -9.55
C TYR A 64 -6.18 5.55 -10.46
N ASP A 65 -7.31 5.95 -9.87
CA ASP A 65 -8.54 6.33 -10.59
C ASP A 65 -8.31 7.56 -11.49
N PHE A 66 -7.44 8.49 -11.11
CA PHE A 66 -7.05 9.62 -11.95
C PHE A 66 -6.13 9.23 -13.11
N LYS A 67 -5.32 8.17 -12.94
CA LYS A 67 -4.36 7.72 -13.95
C LYS A 67 -5.02 6.91 -15.07
N ILE A 68 -6.10 6.19 -14.75
CA ILE A 68 -6.90 5.39 -15.70
C ILE A 68 -7.86 6.27 -16.51
#